data_AF-A0A3A8K6Q4-F1
#
_entry.id   AF-A0A3A8K6Q4-F1
#
_cell.length_a   1.000
_cell.length_b   1.000
_cell.length_c   1.000
_cell.angle_alpha   90.00
_cell.angle_beta   90.00
_cell.angle_gamma   90.00
#
_symmetry.space_group_name_H-M   'P 1'
#
loop_
_entity.id
_entity.type
_entity.pdbx_description
1 polymer ?
#
loop_
_entity_poly.entity_id
_entity_poly.type
_entity_poly.pdbx_seq_one_letter_code
_entity_poly.pdbx_strand_id
1 'polypeptide(L)'
;MGKCLHCNAHLAVSLDGEPISRATIEHIVPRSAGGTDALENLGLACARCNQGKGSRHDANFHRDARVRELVERLLQKRRDRWRDAGDPDSE
;
A
#
# COMPACT_ATOMS: atom_id res chain seq x y z
N MET A 1 -11.73 0.80 -9.93
CA MET A 1 -11.75 1.67 -8.72
C MET A 1 -11.08 0.92 -7.56
N GLY A 2 -10.21 1.57 -6.80
CA GLY A 2 -9.41 0.94 -5.73
C GLY A 2 -9.71 1.50 -4.34
N LYS A 3 -9.06 0.95 -3.31
CA LYS A 3 -9.14 1.44 -1.92
C LYS A 3 -7.75 1.61 -1.35
N CYS A 4 -7.53 2.70 -0.62
CA CYS A 4 -6.31 2.92 0.15
C CYS A 4 -6.04 1.71 1.08
N LEU A 5 -4.83 1.20 1.07
CA LEU A 5 -4.43 0.04 1.87
C LEU A 5 -4.48 0.36 3.37
N HIS A 6 -4.19 1.60 3.76
CA HIS A 6 -4.18 2.03 5.15
C HIS A 6 -5.58 2.35 5.69
N CYS A 7 -6.33 3.24 5.03
CA CYS A 7 -7.57 3.81 5.57
C CYS A 7 -8.85 3.39 4.83
N ASN A 8 -8.75 2.55 3.80
CA ASN A 8 -9.87 2.10 2.96
C ASN A 8 -10.61 3.19 2.16
N ALA A 9 -10.14 4.44 2.17
CA ALA A 9 -10.70 5.49 1.31
C ALA A 9 -10.72 5.05 -0.16
N HIS A 10 -11.82 5.29 -0.87
CA HIS A 10 -11.92 4.99 -2.29
C HIS A 10 -10.96 5.86 -3.10
N LEU A 11 -10.28 5.22 -4.04
CA LEU A 11 -9.31 5.83 -4.94
C LEU A 11 -9.69 5.50 -6.38
N ALA A 12 -9.67 6.53 -7.22
CA ALA A 12 -9.85 6.41 -8.66
C ALA A 12 -8.51 6.62 -9.37
N VAL A 13 -8.26 5.76 -10.35
CA VAL A 13 -7.13 5.76 -11.29
C VAL A 13 -7.73 5.51 -12.66
N SER A 14 -7.26 6.21 -13.69
CA SER A 14 -7.69 6.00 -15.08
C SER A 14 -7.19 4.65 -15.60
N LEU A 15 -7.71 4.23 -16.75
CA LEU A 15 -7.25 3.00 -17.41
C LEU A 15 -5.77 3.08 -17.83
N ASP A 16 -5.29 4.29 -18.11
CA ASP A 16 -3.88 4.54 -18.47
C ASP A 16 -2.95 4.62 -17.25
N GLY A 17 -3.48 4.41 -16.03
CA GLY A 17 -2.72 4.43 -14.79
C GLY A 17 -2.58 5.82 -14.15
N GLU A 18 -3.15 6.86 -14.74
CA GLU A 18 -3.09 8.22 -14.22
C GLU A 18 -4.04 8.39 -13.02
N PRO A 19 -3.57 8.99 -11.90
CA PRO A 19 -4.39 9.15 -10.71
C PRO A 19 -5.48 10.21 -10.94
N ILE A 20 -6.75 9.78 -10.98
CA ILE A 20 -7.92 10.68 -11.02
C ILE A 20 -8.17 11.30 -9.62
N SER A 21 -7.88 10.53 -8.57
CA SER A 21 -7.90 10.98 -7.17
C SER A 21 -6.47 11.18 -6.66
N ARG A 22 -6.28 11.59 -5.40
CA ARG A 22 -4.94 11.63 -4.75
C ARG A 22 -4.39 10.24 -4.42
N ALA A 23 -4.51 9.30 -5.35
CA ALA A 23 -3.96 7.96 -5.28
C ALA A 23 -2.45 8.01 -5.50
N THR A 24 -1.74 7.15 -4.79
CA THR A 24 -0.29 6.98 -4.86
C THR A 24 0.04 5.51 -4.76
N ILE A 25 1.19 5.11 -5.28
CA ILE A 25 1.78 3.79 -5.02
C ILE A 25 2.74 3.93 -3.85
N GLU A 26 2.64 3.02 -2.89
CA GLU A 26 3.37 3.06 -1.63
C GLU A 26 4.05 1.73 -1.34
N HIS A 27 5.28 1.78 -0.83
CA HIS A 27 5.99 0.63 -0.28
C HIS A 27 5.43 0.25 1.09
N ILE A 28 4.97 -0.98 1.24
CA ILE A 28 4.39 -1.48 2.50
C ILE A 28 5.49 -1.66 3.55
N VAL A 29 6.55 -2.39 3.20
CA VAL A 29 7.82 -2.42 3.92
C VAL A 29 8.65 -1.21 3.46
N PRO A 30 9.13 -0.35 4.36
CA PRO A 30 9.92 0.82 4.00
C PRO A 30 11.21 0.42 3.26
N ARG A 31 11.61 1.19 2.24
CA ARG A 31 12.90 0.98 1.54
C ARG A 31 14.10 1.08 2.48
N SER A 32 14.05 2.00 3.46
CA SER A 32 15.08 2.14 4.49
C SER A 32 15.23 0.90 5.39
N ALA A 33 14.23 0.02 5.39
CA ALA A 33 14.21 -1.24 6.13
C ALA A 33 14.34 -2.47 5.22
N GLY A 34 14.75 -2.30 3.95
CA GLY A 34 14.96 -3.38 3.00
C GLY A 34 13.73 -3.73 2.14
N GLY A 35 12.67 -2.92 2.15
CA GLY A 35 11.55 -3.08 1.23
C GLY A 35 11.96 -2.87 -0.24
N THR A 36 11.43 -3.71 -1.14
CA THR A 36 11.76 -3.73 -2.57
C THR A 36 10.63 -3.15 -3.43
N ASP A 37 10.89 -2.95 -4.72
CA ASP A 37 9.88 -2.59 -5.73
C ASP A 37 9.07 -3.79 -6.25
N ALA A 38 9.19 -4.96 -5.60
CA ALA A 38 8.37 -6.12 -5.92
C ALA A 38 6.88 -5.80 -5.71
N LEU A 39 6.01 -6.26 -6.62
CA LEU A 39 4.60 -5.86 -6.64
C LEU A 39 3.85 -6.26 -5.36
N GLU A 40 4.30 -7.32 -4.70
CA GLU A 40 3.79 -7.82 -3.42
C GLU A 40 4.04 -6.82 -2.28
N ASN A 41 5.08 -5.99 -2.40
CA ASN A 41 5.43 -4.93 -1.45
C ASN A 41 4.81 -3.56 -1.83
N LEU A 42 4.13 -3.44 -2.97
CA LEU A 42 3.53 -2.20 -3.42
C LEU A 42 2.02 -2.21 -3.20
N GLY A 43 1.46 -1.09 -2.74
CA GLY A 43 0.01 -0.94 -2.54
C GLY A 43 -0.51 0.44 -2.90
N LEU A 44 -1.80 0.51 -3.25
CA LEU A 44 -2.50 1.78 -3.42
C LEU A 44 -2.70 2.47 -2.07
N ALA A 45 -2.28 3.73 -1.96
CA ALA A 45 -2.49 4.56 -0.79
C ALA A 45 -2.99 5.96 -1.19
N CYS A 46 -3.76 6.62 -0.32
CA CYS A 46 -4.04 8.04 -0.51
C CYS A 46 -2.82 8.86 -0.08
N ALA A 47 -2.63 10.03 -0.71
CA ALA A 47 -1.49 10.91 -0.44
C ALA A 47 -1.31 11.23 1.06
N ARG A 48 -2.41 11.41 1.82
CA ARG A 48 -2.35 11.65 3.27
C ARG A 48 -1.72 10.48 4.04
N CYS A 49 -2.12 9.25 3.74
CA CYS A 49 -1.60 8.07 4.41
C CYS A 49 -0.15 7.81 4.03
N ASN A 50 0.17 7.94 2.74
CA ASN A 50 1.54 7.81 2.24
C ASN A 50 2.48 8.83 2.93
N GLN A 51 2.16 10.13 2.85
CA GLN A 51 2.98 11.17 3.48
C GLN A 51 3.11 10.99 5.01
N GLY A 52 2.04 10.56 5.67
CA GLY A 52 2.05 10.31 7.11
C GLY A 52 2.84 9.06 7.53
N LYS A 53 3.12 8.13 6.61
CA LYS A 53 3.81 6.87 6.91
C LYS A 53 5.29 7.11 7.22
N GLY A 54 5.95 8.01 6.49
CA GLY A 54 7.39 8.32 6.67
C GLY A 54 7.77 8.70 8.10
N SER A 55 6.99 9.58 8.73
CA SER A 55 7.26 10.06 10.10
C SER A 55 6.76 9.12 11.20
N ARG A 56 5.83 8.21 10.88
CA ARG A 56 5.16 7.36 11.88
C ARG A 56 5.69 5.92 11.86
N HIS A 57 5.59 5.26 10.71
CA HIS A 57 5.93 3.84 10.61
C HIS A 57 7.37 3.67 10.16
N ASP A 58 7.79 4.38 9.11
CA ASP A 58 9.07 4.10 8.46
C ASP A 58 10.25 4.44 9.38
N ALA A 59 10.20 5.60 10.02
CA ALA A 59 11.21 6.02 11.00
C ALA A 59 11.32 5.08 12.21
N ASN A 60 10.25 4.36 12.55
CA ASN A 60 10.17 3.53 13.76
C ASN A 60 10.21 2.03 13.47
N PHE A 61 10.34 1.61 12.21
CA PHE A 61 10.20 0.21 11.80
C PHE A 61 11.11 -0.75 12.58
N HIS A 62 12.39 -0.41 12.74
CA HIS A 62 13.33 -1.26 13.50
C HIS A 62 13.20 -1.12 15.02
N ARG A 63 12.55 -0.06 15.50
CA ARG A 63 12.52 0.34 16.92
C ARG A 63 11.23 -0.05 17.63
N ASP A 64 10.14 -0.22 16.89
CA ASP A 64 8.81 -0.50 17.43
C ASP A 64 8.26 -1.81 16.86
N ALA A 65 8.00 -2.79 17.73
CA ALA A 65 7.39 -4.06 17.35
C ALA A 65 5.96 -3.88 16.81
N ARG A 66 5.19 -2.91 17.34
CA ARG A 66 3.82 -2.64 16.91
C ARG A 66 3.77 -2.12 15.47
N VAL A 67 4.81 -1.38 15.06
CA VAL A 67 4.96 -0.94 13.67
C VAL A 67 5.22 -2.13 12.76
N ARG A 68 6.07 -3.06 13.15
CA ARG A 68 6.31 -4.29 12.37
C ARG A 68 5.05 -5.14 12.24
N GLU A 69 4.28 -5.31 13.32
CA GLU A 69 2.97 -5.97 13.28
C GLU A 69 1.98 -5.26 12.35
N LEU A 70 1.97 -3.93 12.34
CA LEU A 70 1.14 -3.16 11.41
C LEU A 70 1.53 -3.41 9.96
N VAL A 71 2.83 -3.40 9.66
CA VAL A 71 3.34 -3.69 8.32
C VAL A 71 2.96 -5.10 7.88
N GLU A 72 3.07 -6.09 8.76
CA GLU A 72 2.62 -7.47 8.45
C GLU A 72 1.11 -7.53 8.15
N ARG A 73 0.28 -6.84 8.93
CA ARG A 73 -1.17 -6.75 8.62
C ARG A 73 -1.45 -6.09 7.27
N LEU A 74 -0.66 -5.09 6.87
CA LEU A 74 -0.80 -4.44 5.57
C LEU A 74 -0.36 -5.35 4.43
N LEU A 75 0.72 -6.13 4.62
CA LEU A 75 1.15 -7.15 3.67
C LEU A 75 0.08 -8.23 3.49
N GLN A 76 -0.50 -8.73 4.59
CA GLN A 76 -1.61 -9.68 4.50
C GLN A 76 -2.79 -9.09 3.74
N LYS A 77 -3.20 -7.87 4.09
CA LYS A 77 -4.29 -7.18 3.40
C LYS A 77 -3.99 -6.93 1.91
N ARG A 78 -2.72 -6.76 1.54
CA ARG A 78 -2.29 -6.64 0.15
C ARG A 78 -2.42 -7.96 -0.60
N ARG A 79 -2.08 -9.09 0.04
CA ARG A 79 -2.28 -10.45 -0.47
C ARG A 79 -3.77 -10.75 -0.65
N ASP A 80 -4.59 -10.47 0.36
CA ASP A 80 -6.04 -10.72 0.32
C ASP A 80 -6.77 -9.94 -0.79
N ARG A 81 -6.21 -8.78 -1.20
CA ARG A 81 -6.75 -7.93 -2.26
C ARG A 81 -6.11 -8.18 -3.62
N TRP A 82 -5.07 -9.00 -3.68
CA TRP A 82 -4.41 -9.31 -4.94
C TRP A 82 -5.41 -10.03 -5.85
N ARG A 83 -5.54 -9.55 -7.08
CA ARG A 83 -6.32 -10.18 -8.13
C ARG A 83 -5.36 -10.64 -9.20
N ASP A 84 -5.50 -11.89 -9.62
CA ASP A 84 -4.71 -12.38 -10.73
C ASP A 84 -5.25 -11.81 -12.03
N ALA A 85 -4.37 -11.44 -12.95
CA ALA A 85 -4.74 -10.78 -14.19
C ALA A 85 -5.62 -11.64 -15.12
N GLY A 86 -5.80 -12.93 -14.82
CA GLY A 86 -6.67 -13.87 -15.52
C GLY A 86 -7.88 -14.35 -14.73
N ASP A 87 -8.16 -13.77 -13.56
CA ASP A 87 -9.31 -14.14 -12.74
C ASP A 87 -10.60 -13.54 -13.35
N PRO A 88 -11.58 -14.37 -13.79
CA PRO A 88 -12.80 -13.91 -14.47
C PRO A 88 -13.69 -13.00 -13.61
N ASP A 89 -13.50 -12.98 -12.29
CA ASP A 89 -14.24 -12.10 -11.37
C ASP A 89 -13.54 -10.74 -11.14
N SER A 90 -12.51 -10.41 -11.94
CA SER A 90 -11.72 -9.18 -11.79
C SER A 90 -12.38 -7.90 -12.31
N GLU A 91 -13.49 -7.99 -13.05
CA GLU A 91 -14.23 -6.85 -13.65
C GLU A 91 -15.06 -6.04 -12.64
#